data_AF-A0A5N5U358-F1
#
_entry.id   AF-A0A5N5U358-F1
#
_cell.length_a   1.000
_cell.length_b   1.000
_cell.length_c   1.000
_cell.angle_alpha   90.00
_cell.angle_beta   90.00
_cell.angle_gamma   90.00
#
_symmetry.space_group_name_H-M   'P 1'
#
loop_
_entity.id
_entity.type
_entity.pdbx_description
1 polymer ?
#
loop_
_entity_poly.entity_id
_entity_poly.type
_entity_poly.pdbx_seq_one_letter_code
_entity_poly.pdbx_strand_id
1 'polypeptide(L)'
;MWTRPSLPAKLRWQTSPPRRTSRPWSTDSPTSTTELKPSLALESPIFDRLRAHADETETAVLVGCIEQRGGEYHNTPAYITPGGELTPYRKRNLWGSESERLTPGEERVVVDTPAGRTGLLTCYDLNFVHESAAFLDAGVDALFVSGAWPSTHAANWRLLARARALDGVRWVVACGRTGRKEVADARLSEYAGRSLVVRPDGVVAGELAYEPDTLVRTLDTGVLDSQRDIVGVSVSSE
;
A
#
# COMPACT_ATOMS: atom_id res chain seq x y z
N MET A 1 43.86 0.14 -19.76
CA MET A 1 43.87 -1.27 -20.22
C MET A 1 43.46 -2.12 -19.02
N TRP A 2 42.18 -2.43 -18.88
CA TRP A 2 41.66 -3.26 -17.78
C TRP A 2 41.29 -4.62 -18.37
N THR A 3 41.97 -5.68 -17.94
CA THR A 3 41.69 -7.06 -18.36
C THR A 3 40.45 -7.57 -17.63
N ARG A 4 39.44 -8.01 -18.39
CA ARG A 4 38.25 -8.71 -17.87
C ARG A 4 38.69 -10.01 -17.17
N PRO A 5 38.23 -10.30 -15.94
CA PRO A 5 38.35 -11.65 -15.41
C PRO A 5 37.42 -12.57 -16.18
N SER A 6 37.93 -13.72 -16.60
CA SER A 6 37.17 -14.79 -17.23
C SER A 6 36.18 -15.38 -16.23
N LEU A 7 34.89 -15.14 -16.43
CA LEU A 7 33.83 -15.83 -15.70
C LEU A 7 33.83 -17.33 -16.07
N PRO A 8 33.72 -18.25 -15.10
CA PRO A 8 33.57 -19.67 -15.41
C PRO A 8 32.26 -19.92 -16.17
N ALA A 9 32.37 -20.69 -17.25
CA ALA A 9 31.26 -21.04 -18.10
C ALA A 9 30.23 -21.92 -17.37
N LYS A 10 28.95 -21.57 -17.55
CA LYS A 10 27.71 -22.33 -17.27
C LYS A 10 27.03 -22.08 -15.92
N LEU A 11 26.41 -20.91 -15.76
CA LEU A 11 25.06 -20.84 -15.19
C LEU A 11 24.08 -20.80 -16.37
N ARG A 12 23.49 -21.95 -16.73
CA ARG A 12 22.37 -22.00 -17.67
C ARG A 12 21.10 -21.75 -16.87
N TRP A 13 20.45 -20.61 -17.09
CA TRP A 13 19.08 -20.39 -16.66
C TRP A 13 18.17 -21.31 -17.49
N GLN A 14 17.69 -22.40 -16.89
CA GLN A 14 16.59 -23.19 -17.46
C GLN A 14 15.29 -22.44 -17.18
N THR A 15 14.79 -21.70 -18.17
CA THR A 15 13.42 -21.21 -18.16
C THR A 15 12.49 -22.37 -18.55
N SER A 16 12.05 -23.14 -17.56
CA SER A 16 10.83 -23.93 -17.75
C SER A 16 9.64 -22.98 -17.62
N PRO A 17 8.69 -22.94 -18.58
CA PRO A 17 7.43 -22.25 -18.35
C PRO A 17 6.71 -22.90 -17.16
N PRO A 18 5.95 -22.14 -16.35
CA PRO A 18 5.22 -22.71 -15.23
C PRO A 18 4.27 -23.80 -15.75
N ARG A 19 4.45 -25.04 -15.30
CA ARG A 19 3.50 -26.12 -15.55
C ARG A 19 2.20 -25.77 -14.84
N ARG A 20 1.21 -25.31 -15.60
CA ARG A 20 -0.17 -25.14 -15.16
C ARG A 20 -0.75 -26.54 -14.92
N THR A 21 -0.63 -27.04 -13.69
CA THR A 21 -1.31 -28.27 -13.28
C THR A 21 -2.74 -27.90 -12.90
N SER A 22 -3.65 -27.93 -13.87
CA SER A 22 -5.08 -27.91 -13.59
C SER A 22 -5.49 -29.28 -13.03
N ARG A 23 -5.54 -29.41 -11.71
CA ARG A 23 -6.42 -30.41 -11.11
C ARG A 23 -7.86 -29.87 -11.21
N PRO A 24 -8.83 -30.66 -11.70
CA PRO A 24 -10.23 -30.25 -11.64
C PRO A 24 -10.64 -30.22 -10.16
N TRP A 25 -11.09 -29.05 -9.71
CA TRP A 25 -11.64 -28.86 -8.37
C TRP A 25 -13.00 -29.54 -8.32
N SER A 26 -13.24 -30.35 -7.29
CA SER A 26 -14.57 -30.86 -6.98
C SER A 26 -15.49 -29.69 -6.66
N THR A 27 -16.69 -29.71 -7.23
CA THR A 27 -17.72 -28.65 -7.16
C THR A 27 -18.46 -28.55 -5.83
N ASP A 28 -17.87 -29.02 -4.73
CA ASP A 28 -18.48 -28.85 -3.41
C ASP A 28 -17.82 -27.68 -2.70
N SER A 29 -18.28 -26.47 -3.02
CA SER A 29 -18.03 -25.29 -2.21
C SER A 29 -18.91 -25.39 -0.96
N PRO A 30 -18.34 -25.50 0.26
CA PRO A 30 -19.12 -25.16 1.43
C PRO A 30 -19.35 -23.64 1.38
N THR A 31 -20.57 -23.23 1.01
CA THR A 31 -21.12 -21.91 1.30
C THR A 31 -21.17 -21.74 2.81
N SER A 32 -20.02 -21.43 3.42
CA SER A 32 -19.97 -20.87 4.77
C SER A 32 -19.95 -19.36 4.63
N THR A 33 -21.14 -18.79 4.58
CA THR A 33 -21.44 -17.36 4.63
C THR A 33 -21.21 -16.82 6.05
N THR A 34 -20.05 -17.11 6.64
CA THR A 34 -19.73 -16.56 7.96
C THR A 34 -19.42 -15.08 7.77
N GLU A 35 -20.39 -14.24 8.10
CA GLU A 35 -20.30 -12.79 8.05
C GLU A 35 -19.02 -12.33 8.78
N LEU A 36 -18.08 -11.73 8.04
CA LEU A 36 -16.85 -11.21 8.60
C LEU A 36 -17.17 -10.00 9.46
N LYS A 37 -17.35 -10.16 10.77
CA LYS A 37 -17.51 -9.02 11.68
C LYS A 37 -16.15 -8.53 12.20
N PRO A 38 -15.89 -7.21 12.20
CA PRO A 38 -16.71 -6.11 11.68
C PRO A 38 -16.33 -5.74 10.23
N SER A 39 -17.19 -6.06 9.26
CA SER A 39 -17.17 -5.50 7.91
C SER A 39 -18.06 -4.26 7.83
N LEU A 40 -17.78 -3.37 6.88
CA LEU A 40 -18.48 -2.09 6.72
C LEU A 40 -18.92 -1.90 5.26
N ALA A 41 -20.11 -1.35 5.04
CA ALA A 41 -20.46 -0.75 3.75
C ALA A 41 -19.92 0.70 3.72
N LEU A 42 -19.50 1.19 2.54
CA LEU A 42 -18.96 2.56 2.40
C LEU A 42 -20.05 3.64 2.54
N GLU A 43 -21.32 3.23 2.51
CA GLU A 43 -22.54 4.01 2.76
C GLU A 43 -22.99 3.93 4.23
N SER A 44 -22.23 3.26 5.09
CA SER A 44 -22.61 3.13 6.51
C SER A 44 -22.37 4.43 7.30
N PRO A 45 -23.07 4.64 8.44
CA PRO A 45 -22.99 5.88 9.21
C PRO A 45 -21.58 6.27 9.70
N ILE A 46 -20.65 5.31 9.77
CA ILE A 46 -19.26 5.62 10.13
C ILE A 46 -18.58 6.45 9.04
N PHE A 47 -18.86 6.18 7.76
CA PHE A 47 -18.31 6.94 6.64
C PHE A 47 -18.97 8.31 6.51
N ASP A 48 -20.24 8.46 6.88
CA ASP A 48 -20.87 9.79 6.96
C ASP A 48 -20.22 10.66 8.02
N ARG A 49 -19.91 10.08 9.19
CA ARG A 49 -19.14 10.77 10.23
C ARG A 49 -17.73 11.14 9.78
N LEU A 50 -17.07 10.27 9.01
CA LEU A 50 -15.74 10.55 8.47
C LEU A 50 -15.77 11.66 7.42
N ARG A 51 -16.78 11.68 6.54
CA ARG A 51 -17.00 12.78 5.57
C ARG A 51 -17.25 14.11 6.28
N ALA A 52 -18.16 14.12 7.27
CA ALA A 52 -18.42 15.32 8.06
C ALA A 52 -17.17 15.82 8.76
N HIS A 53 -16.38 14.92 9.35
CA HIS A 53 -15.14 15.30 10.01
C HIS A 53 -14.07 15.86 9.03
N ALA A 54 -13.92 15.24 7.86
CA ALA A 54 -12.99 15.70 6.83
C ALA A 54 -13.36 17.10 6.31
N ASP A 55 -14.66 17.38 6.19
CA ASP A 55 -15.20 18.68 5.79
C ASP A 55 -15.01 19.74 6.89
N GLU A 56 -15.43 19.45 8.12
CA GLU A 56 -15.33 20.35 9.28
C GLU A 56 -13.88 20.76 9.59
N THR A 57 -12.91 19.88 9.32
CA THR A 57 -11.49 20.11 9.60
C THR A 57 -10.67 20.51 8.38
N GLU A 58 -11.31 20.62 7.21
CA GLU A 58 -10.64 20.86 5.93
C GLU A 58 -9.46 19.91 5.68
N THR A 59 -9.58 18.67 6.16
CA THR A 59 -8.49 17.68 6.16
C THR A 59 -8.95 16.38 5.51
N ALA A 60 -8.29 16.00 4.41
CA ALA A 60 -8.54 14.71 3.79
C ALA A 60 -8.05 13.55 4.68
N VAL A 61 -8.75 12.41 4.63
CA VAL A 61 -8.38 11.21 5.42
C VAL A 61 -8.28 9.97 4.55
N LEU A 62 -7.30 9.11 4.83
CA LEU A 62 -7.19 7.76 4.25
C LEU A 62 -7.41 6.74 5.36
N VAL A 63 -8.50 5.97 5.28
CA VAL A 63 -8.92 5.04 6.34
C VAL A 63 -9.14 3.64 5.80
N GLY A 64 -8.51 2.64 6.44
CA GLY A 64 -8.65 1.23 6.08
C GLY A 64 -9.86 0.56 6.73
N CYS A 65 -10.59 -0.24 5.97
CA CYS A 65 -11.67 -1.08 6.48
C CYS A 65 -11.70 -2.46 5.79
N ILE A 66 -12.48 -3.38 6.35
CA ILE A 66 -12.98 -4.52 5.58
C ILE A 66 -14.32 -4.09 4.96
N GLU A 67 -14.33 -3.80 3.67
CA GLU A 67 -15.51 -3.40 2.92
C GLU A 67 -16.38 -4.61 2.62
N GLN A 68 -17.69 -4.52 2.84
CA GLN A 68 -18.67 -5.48 2.33
C GLN A 68 -19.38 -4.90 1.12
N ARG A 69 -19.30 -5.57 -0.03
CA ARG A 69 -19.89 -5.12 -1.29
C ARG A 69 -20.39 -6.30 -2.09
N GLY A 70 -21.67 -6.30 -2.48
CA GLY A 70 -22.21 -7.32 -3.38
C GLY A 70 -22.09 -8.76 -2.85
N GLY A 71 -22.03 -8.96 -1.54
CA GLY A 71 -21.80 -10.27 -0.92
C GLY A 71 -20.33 -10.67 -0.79
N GLU A 72 -19.40 -9.85 -1.30
CA GLU A 72 -17.97 -10.03 -1.17
C GLU A 72 -17.38 -9.11 -0.08
N TYR A 73 -16.16 -9.44 0.33
CA TYR A 73 -15.39 -8.67 1.31
C TYR A 73 -14.05 -8.24 0.73
N HIS A 74 -13.67 -6.99 0.93
CA HIS A 74 -12.40 -6.45 0.44
C HIS A 74 -11.62 -5.76 1.56
N ASN A 75 -10.29 -5.78 1.50
CA ASN A 75 -9.46 -4.90 2.31
C ASN A 75 -9.35 -3.55 1.58
N THR A 76 -10.01 -2.52 2.11
CA THR A 76 -10.28 -1.29 1.38
C THR A 76 -9.86 -0.06 2.18
N PRO A 77 -8.72 0.56 1.87
CA PRO A 77 -8.50 1.96 2.20
C PRO A 77 -9.39 2.89 1.37
N ALA A 78 -10.08 3.81 2.04
CA ALA A 78 -10.88 4.85 1.40
C ALA A 78 -10.26 6.21 1.66
N TYR A 79 -9.95 6.94 0.59
CA TYR A 79 -9.54 8.34 0.65
C TYR A 79 -10.79 9.21 0.63
N ILE A 80 -10.91 10.14 1.57
CA ILE A 80 -12.07 11.02 1.73
C ILE A 80 -11.58 12.46 1.72
N THR A 81 -12.09 13.28 0.79
CA THR A 81 -11.71 14.69 0.67
C THR A 81 -12.54 15.58 1.61
N PRO A 82 -12.08 16.81 1.90
CA PRO A 82 -13.00 17.91 2.24
C PRO A 82 -14.05 18.03 1.13
N GLY A 83 -15.32 18.27 1.49
CA GLY A 83 -16.46 18.16 0.55
C GLY A 83 -17.05 16.75 0.41
N GLY A 84 -16.45 15.73 1.02
CA GLY A 84 -17.07 14.41 1.22
C GLY A 84 -16.96 13.41 0.07
N GLU A 85 -16.18 13.70 -0.98
CA GLU A 85 -15.87 12.73 -2.03
C GLU A 85 -15.08 11.56 -1.43
N LEU A 86 -15.48 10.33 -1.76
CA LEU A 86 -14.84 9.11 -1.27
C LEU A 86 -14.34 8.27 -2.44
N THR A 87 -13.04 8.02 -2.48
CA THR A 87 -12.39 7.14 -3.45
C THR A 87 -11.82 5.90 -2.76
N PRO A 88 -12.37 4.70 -2.98
CA PRO A 88 -11.88 3.46 -2.40
C PRO A 88 -10.77 2.83 -3.25
N TYR A 89 -9.71 2.36 -2.59
CA TYR A 89 -8.74 1.43 -3.16
C TYR A 89 -8.96 0.05 -2.55
N ARG A 90 -9.23 -0.97 -3.37
CA ARG A 90 -9.36 -2.36 -2.91
C ARG A 90 -8.02 -3.06 -3.10
N LYS A 91 -7.46 -3.58 -2.02
CA LYS A 91 -6.14 -4.22 -2.00
C LYS A 91 -6.04 -5.30 -3.08
N ARG A 92 -5.06 -5.15 -3.97
CA ARG A 92 -4.87 -6.07 -5.10
C ARG A 92 -4.12 -7.34 -4.70
N ASN A 93 -3.16 -7.23 -3.78
CA ASN A 93 -2.34 -8.36 -3.35
C ASN A 93 -2.68 -8.79 -1.92
N LEU A 94 -3.48 -9.86 -1.78
CA LEU A 94 -3.86 -10.42 -0.48
C LEU A 94 -2.70 -11.21 0.16
N TRP A 95 -2.61 -11.17 1.48
CA TRP A 95 -1.56 -11.83 2.27
C TRP A 95 -2.12 -12.95 3.14
N GLY A 96 -1.54 -14.14 3.02
CA GLY A 96 -1.88 -15.29 3.85
C GLY A 96 -3.38 -15.62 3.78
N SER A 97 -3.99 -15.76 4.96
CA SER A 97 -5.41 -16.13 5.10
C SER A 97 -6.39 -15.04 4.64
N GLU A 98 -5.93 -13.84 4.25
CA GLU A 98 -6.81 -12.87 3.58
C GLU A 98 -7.43 -13.49 2.32
N SER A 99 -6.66 -14.29 1.57
CA SER A 99 -7.12 -14.93 0.34
C SER A 99 -8.23 -15.98 0.54
N GLU A 100 -8.44 -16.44 1.77
CA GLU A 100 -9.51 -17.38 2.11
C GLU A 100 -10.86 -16.69 2.34
N ARG A 101 -10.84 -15.37 2.56
CA ARG A 101 -12.00 -14.62 3.08
C ARG A 101 -12.30 -13.31 2.36
N LEU A 102 -11.32 -12.77 1.64
CA LEU A 102 -11.40 -11.49 0.95
C LEU A 102 -11.21 -11.70 -0.55
N THR A 103 -11.89 -10.87 -1.34
CA THR A 103 -11.72 -10.76 -2.79
C THR A 103 -10.68 -9.67 -3.10
N PRO A 104 -9.68 -9.94 -3.96
CA PRO A 104 -8.70 -8.93 -4.35
C PRO A 104 -9.36 -7.82 -5.18
N GLY A 105 -8.84 -6.61 -5.08
CA GLY A 105 -9.17 -5.53 -6.03
C GLY A 105 -8.47 -5.70 -7.37
N GLU A 106 -9.01 -5.06 -8.41
CA GLU A 106 -8.45 -5.13 -9.77
C GLU A 106 -7.77 -3.82 -10.18
N GLU A 107 -8.22 -2.69 -9.65
CA GLU A 107 -7.82 -1.36 -10.07
C GLU A 107 -6.69 -0.76 -9.23
N ARG A 108 -5.83 0.02 -9.89
CA ARG A 108 -4.93 0.95 -9.23
C ARG A 108 -5.62 2.29 -9.13
N VAL A 109 -5.45 2.96 -8.00
CA VAL A 109 -6.14 4.20 -7.69
C VAL A 109 -5.13 5.32 -7.51
N VAL A 110 -5.36 6.41 -8.23
CA VAL A 110 -4.66 7.69 -8.08
C VAL A 110 -5.71 8.72 -7.64
N VAL A 111 -5.38 9.50 -6.61
CA VAL A 111 -6.20 10.60 -6.10
C VAL A 111 -5.39 11.89 -6.14
N ASP A 112 -6.07 13.03 -6.24
CA ASP A 112 -5.43 14.32 -6.11
C ASP A 112 -5.33 14.72 -4.62
N THR A 113 -4.16 15.23 -4.26
CA THR A 113 -3.85 15.70 -2.91
C THR A 113 -3.05 16.99 -2.98
N PRO A 114 -2.89 17.74 -1.87
CA PRO A 114 -1.96 18.86 -1.83
C PRO A 114 -0.49 18.48 -2.11
N ALA A 115 -0.14 17.20 -2.03
CA ALA A 115 1.19 16.69 -2.39
C ALA A 115 1.31 16.29 -3.88
N GLY A 116 0.27 16.56 -4.69
CA GLY A 116 0.17 16.15 -6.09
C GLY A 116 -0.57 14.84 -6.29
N ARG A 117 -0.41 14.26 -7.49
CA ARG A 117 -1.07 12.99 -7.87
C ARG A 117 -0.55 11.87 -6.97
N THR A 118 -1.44 11.21 -6.24
CA THR A 118 -1.05 10.26 -5.19
C THR A 118 -1.62 8.87 -5.44
N GLY A 119 -0.72 7.89 -5.55
CA GLY A 119 -1.08 6.48 -5.67
C GLY A 119 -1.41 5.86 -4.31
N LEU A 120 -2.47 5.05 -4.24
CA LEU A 120 -2.85 4.33 -3.04
C LEU A 120 -2.35 2.88 -3.11
N LEU A 121 -1.70 2.43 -2.02
CA LEU A 121 -1.24 1.04 -1.86
C LEU A 121 -1.56 0.53 -0.46
N THR A 122 -1.62 -0.80 -0.30
CA THR A 122 -1.89 -1.43 1.00
C THR A 122 -0.91 -2.55 1.29
N CYS A 123 -0.15 -2.39 2.36
CA CYS A 123 0.59 -3.44 3.06
C CYS A 123 1.45 -4.32 2.14
N TYR A 124 0.88 -5.45 1.69
CA TYR A 124 1.58 -6.48 0.93
C TYR A 124 1.92 -6.03 -0.49
N ASP A 125 1.18 -5.05 -1.04
CA ASP A 125 1.46 -4.44 -2.35
C ASP A 125 2.90 -3.94 -2.47
N LEU A 126 3.53 -3.49 -1.38
CA LEU A 126 4.93 -3.04 -1.37
C LEU A 126 5.93 -4.10 -1.85
N ASN A 127 5.61 -5.40 -1.68
CA ASN A 127 6.46 -6.50 -2.12
C ASN A 127 6.49 -6.63 -3.66
N PHE A 128 5.53 -6.03 -4.35
CA PHE A 128 5.34 -6.16 -5.77
C PHE A 128 5.74 -4.87 -6.47
N VAL A 129 7.00 -4.80 -6.92
CA VAL A 129 7.53 -3.60 -7.59
C VAL A 129 6.68 -3.14 -8.78
N HIS A 130 6.01 -4.06 -9.47
CA HIS A 130 5.15 -3.71 -10.59
C HIS A 130 3.90 -2.91 -10.17
N GLU A 131 3.47 -2.99 -8.90
CA GLU A 131 2.38 -2.16 -8.39
C GLU A 131 2.78 -0.69 -8.30
N SER A 132 3.96 -0.44 -7.75
CA SER A 132 4.46 0.92 -7.59
C SER A 132 5.02 1.49 -8.88
N ALA A 133 5.60 0.65 -9.75
CA ALA A 133 6.12 1.07 -11.04
C ALA A 133 5.00 1.53 -12.00
N ALA A 134 3.82 0.91 -11.94
CA ALA A 134 2.68 1.30 -12.78
C ALA A 134 2.21 2.75 -12.54
N PHE A 135 2.55 3.35 -11.40
CA PHE A 135 2.25 4.76 -11.11
C PHE A 135 3.23 5.76 -11.75
N LEU A 136 4.34 5.29 -12.33
CA LEU A 136 5.29 6.16 -13.04
C LEU A 136 4.64 6.79 -14.27
N ASP A 137 3.93 5.98 -15.07
CA ASP A 137 3.22 6.46 -16.27
C ASP A 137 2.09 7.43 -15.91
N ALA A 138 1.58 7.33 -14.67
CA ALA A 138 0.57 8.22 -14.12
C ALA A 138 1.17 9.45 -13.41
N GLY A 139 2.47 9.75 -13.59
CA GLY A 139 3.09 10.97 -13.07
C GLY A 139 2.91 11.18 -11.56
N VAL A 140 2.88 10.09 -10.79
CA VAL A 140 2.55 10.14 -9.36
C VAL A 140 3.68 10.79 -8.55
N ASP A 141 3.31 11.77 -7.74
CA ASP A 141 4.17 12.59 -6.89
C ASP A 141 4.35 12.00 -5.48
N ALA A 142 3.38 11.20 -5.04
CA ALA A 142 3.41 10.54 -3.74
C ALA A 142 2.74 9.15 -3.75
N LEU A 143 3.17 8.27 -2.84
CA LEU A 143 2.41 7.07 -2.49
C LEU A 143 1.93 7.16 -1.05
N PHE A 144 0.64 6.91 -0.85
CA PHE A 144 0.10 6.66 0.49
C PHE A 144 -0.09 5.17 0.69
N VAL A 145 0.53 4.66 1.76
CA VAL A 145 0.58 3.23 2.05
C VAL A 145 0.06 2.97 3.44
N SER A 146 -1.10 2.32 3.55
CA SER A 146 -1.58 1.80 4.84
C SER A 146 -1.08 0.37 5.04
N GLY A 147 -0.67 0.02 6.25
CA GLY A 147 -0.02 -1.27 6.51
C GLY A 147 -0.29 -1.83 7.89
N ALA A 148 -0.30 -3.16 7.99
CA ALA A 148 -0.35 -3.89 9.25
C ALA A 148 0.66 -5.05 9.22
N TRP A 149 1.92 -4.71 8.97
CA TRP A 149 3.02 -5.68 8.85
C TRP A 149 3.30 -6.34 10.20
N PRO A 150 3.68 -7.63 10.24
CA PRO A 150 4.14 -8.25 11.48
C PRO A 150 5.48 -7.63 11.93
N SER A 151 5.70 -7.52 13.25
CA SER A 151 6.90 -6.92 13.85
C SER A 151 8.20 -7.60 13.38
N THR A 152 8.17 -8.91 13.12
CA THR A 152 9.28 -9.69 12.56
C THR A 152 9.73 -9.21 11.17
N HIS A 153 8.91 -8.43 10.47
CA HIS A 153 9.19 -7.89 9.14
C HIS A 153 9.30 -6.37 9.13
N ALA A 154 9.48 -5.73 10.31
CA ALA A 154 9.62 -4.28 10.42
C ALA A 154 10.79 -3.71 9.58
N ALA A 155 11.87 -4.46 9.41
CA ALA A 155 12.98 -4.08 8.55
C ALA A 155 12.58 -4.06 7.06
N ASN A 156 11.78 -5.05 6.62
CA ASN A 156 11.29 -5.13 5.25
C ASN A 156 10.29 -4.01 4.95
N TRP A 157 9.36 -3.73 5.86
CA TRP A 157 8.44 -2.59 5.77
C TRP A 157 9.18 -1.29 5.47
N ARG A 158 10.18 -0.97 6.30
CA ARG A 158 11.00 0.23 6.14
C ARG A 158 11.81 0.25 4.86
N LEU A 159 12.46 -0.87 4.52
CA LEU A 159 13.27 -0.97 3.31
C LEU A 159 12.42 -0.78 2.05
N LEU A 160 11.26 -1.44 1.98
CA LEU A 160 10.38 -1.36 0.83
C LEU A 160 9.80 0.04 0.69
N ALA A 161 9.29 0.67 1.75
CA ALA A 161 8.82 2.05 1.69
C ALA A 161 9.89 2.99 1.11
N ARG A 162 11.16 2.82 1.52
CA ARG A 162 12.27 3.60 0.96
C ARG A 162 12.58 3.28 -0.49
N ALA A 163 12.57 2.00 -0.85
CA ALA A 163 12.79 1.57 -2.22
C ALA A 163 11.72 2.16 -3.16
N ARG A 164 10.44 2.18 -2.75
CA ARG A 164 9.33 2.71 -3.56
C ARG A 164 9.32 4.23 -3.72
N ALA A 165 9.98 4.93 -2.80
CA ALA A 165 10.23 6.37 -2.91
C ALA A 165 11.34 6.64 -3.91
N LEU A 166 12.46 5.91 -3.77
CA LEU A 166 13.65 6.07 -4.60
C LEU A 166 13.43 5.61 -6.05
N ASP A 167 12.81 4.44 -6.25
CA ASP A 167 12.56 3.89 -7.59
C ASP A 167 11.54 4.71 -8.40
N GLY A 168 10.64 5.39 -7.70
CA GLY A 168 9.57 6.19 -8.26
C GLY A 168 9.88 7.68 -8.36
N VAL A 169 10.99 8.13 -7.76
CA VAL A 169 11.33 9.55 -7.52
C VAL A 169 10.11 10.33 -7.04
N ARG A 170 9.60 9.93 -5.88
CA ARG A 170 8.33 10.42 -5.31
C ARG A 170 8.34 10.33 -3.79
N TRP A 171 7.44 11.05 -3.15
CA TRP A 171 7.22 10.91 -1.71
C TRP A 171 6.56 9.57 -1.38
N VAL A 172 6.83 9.03 -0.19
CA VAL A 172 6.07 7.90 0.36
C VAL A 172 5.66 8.24 1.78
N VAL A 173 4.35 8.20 2.05
CA VAL A 173 3.77 8.28 3.39
C VAL A 173 3.23 6.90 3.73
N ALA A 174 3.92 6.21 4.64
CA ALA A 174 3.60 4.84 5.00
C ALA A 174 3.11 4.80 6.46
N CYS A 175 1.83 4.51 6.66
CA CYS A 175 1.17 4.43 7.96
C CYS A 175 1.05 2.98 8.40
N GLY A 176 1.83 2.59 9.41
CA GLY A 176 1.87 1.24 9.95
C GLY A 176 1.06 1.11 11.24
N ARG A 177 0.14 0.15 11.28
CA ARG A 177 -0.54 -0.26 12.52
C ARG A 177 0.50 -0.67 13.56
N THR A 178 0.25 -0.31 14.81
CA THR A 178 1.08 -0.75 15.94
C THR A 178 0.27 -1.48 17.02
N GLY A 179 0.96 -1.96 18.05
CA GLY A 179 0.39 -2.75 19.14
C GLY A 179 0.21 -4.23 18.79
N ARG A 180 -0.68 -4.90 19.53
CA ARG A 180 -0.95 -6.33 19.39
C ARG A 180 -2.32 -6.60 18.82
N LYS A 181 -2.44 -7.65 18.03
CA LYS A 181 -3.73 -8.25 17.66
C LYS A 181 -4.15 -9.21 18.77
N GLU A 182 -5.09 -8.79 19.61
CA GLU A 182 -5.82 -9.69 20.51
C GLU A 182 -7.06 -10.19 19.79
N VAL A 183 -7.03 -11.43 19.33
CA VAL A 183 -8.22 -12.14 18.84
C VAL A 183 -8.24 -13.48 19.55
N ALA A 184 -9.39 -13.81 20.16
CA ALA A 184 -9.60 -15.12 20.78
C ALA A 184 -9.26 -16.23 19.75
N ASP A 185 -8.48 -17.22 20.19
CA ASP A 185 -8.03 -18.37 19.38
C ASP A 185 -7.10 -18.05 18.18
N ALA A 186 -6.56 -16.83 18.10
CA ALA A 186 -5.53 -16.47 17.10
C ALA A 186 -4.14 -16.34 17.72
N ARG A 187 -3.09 -16.59 16.93
CA ARG A 187 -1.70 -16.33 17.35
C ARG A 187 -1.53 -14.82 17.62
N LEU A 188 -1.07 -14.46 18.82
CA LEU A 188 -0.69 -13.09 19.17
C LEU A 188 0.28 -12.57 18.10
N SER A 189 -0.14 -11.54 17.38
CA SER A 189 0.66 -10.92 16.33
C SER A 189 0.93 -9.48 16.72
N GLU A 190 2.21 -9.18 16.97
CA GLU A 190 2.68 -7.81 17.14
C GLU A 190 2.82 -7.15 15.77
N TYR A 191 2.28 -5.94 15.64
CA TYR A 191 2.44 -5.16 14.42
C TYR A 191 3.74 -4.37 14.43
N ALA A 192 4.26 -4.08 13.23
CA ALA A 192 5.54 -3.42 13.05
C ALA A 192 5.55 -1.95 13.47
N GLY A 193 4.39 -1.28 13.57
CA GLY A 193 4.32 0.16 13.78
C GLY A 193 5.14 0.89 12.71
N ARG A 194 6.07 1.73 13.17
CA ARG A 194 7.08 2.38 12.32
C ARG A 194 6.48 3.08 11.11
N SER A 195 5.43 3.86 11.34
CA SER A 195 4.95 4.81 10.34
C SER A 195 6.10 5.75 9.96
N LEU A 196 6.25 6.04 8.68
CA LEU A 196 7.37 6.81 8.17
C LEU A 196 6.99 7.64 6.94
N VAL A 197 7.68 8.76 6.78
CA VAL A 197 7.66 9.59 5.58
C VAL A 197 9.03 9.51 4.92
N VAL A 198 9.06 9.15 3.64
CA VAL A 198 10.29 9.00 2.87
C VAL A 198 10.31 9.99 1.72
N ARG A 199 11.45 10.65 1.56
CA ARG A 199 11.77 11.56 0.47
C ARG A 199 11.96 10.83 -0.86
N PRO A 200 11.83 11.54 -2.00
CA PRO A 200 12.11 11.04 -3.34
C PRO A 200 13.53 10.47 -3.56
N ASP A 201 14.50 10.83 -2.71
CA ASP A 201 15.87 10.31 -2.71
C ASP A 201 16.04 9.04 -1.83
N GLY A 202 14.95 8.53 -1.26
CA GLY A 202 14.96 7.36 -0.38
C GLY A 202 15.42 7.66 1.06
N VAL A 203 15.65 8.92 1.43
CA VAL A 203 15.97 9.33 2.80
C VAL A 203 14.69 9.40 3.64
N VAL A 204 14.74 8.90 4.88
CA VAL A 204 13.62 8.96 5.82
C VAL A 204 13.54 10.39 6.40
N ALA A 205 12.46 11.11 6.11
CA ALA A 205 12.20 12.46 6.64
C ALA A 205 11.59 12.44 8.05
N GLY A 206 10.94 11.35 8.43
CA GLY A 206 10.39 11.14 9.75
C GLY A 206 9.94 9.70 9.92
N GLU A 207 10.03 9.18 11.14
CA GLU A 207 9.68 7.81 11.46
C GLU A 207 9.26 7.71 12.94
N LEU A 208 8.21 6.94 13.21
CA LEU A 208 7.78 6.58 14.56
C LEU A 208 8.42 5.26 15.00
N ALA A 209 8.30 4.96 16.29
CA ALA A 209 8.71 3.68 16.86
C ALA A 209 7.54 2.67 16.86
N TYR A 210 7.42 1.90 17.95
CA TYR A 210 6.42 0.85 18.12
C TYR A 210 5.21 1.29 18.95
N GLU A 211 5.22 2.48 19.55
CA GLU A 211 4.09 2.94 20.35
C GLU A 211 3.12 3.78 19.51
N PRO A 212 1.81 3.84 19.88
CA PRO A 212 0.86 4.72 19.23
C PRO A 212 1.32 6.19 19.35
N ASP A 213 1.49 6.85 18.21
CA ASP A 213 1.90 8.25 18.15
C ASP A 213 1.51 8.86 16.79
N THR A 214 1.63 10.18 16.64
CA THR A 214 1.33 10.93 15.42
C THR A 214 2.59 11.53 14.82
N LEU A 215 2.84 11.24 13.54
CA LEU A 215 3.94 11.84 12.78
C LEU A 215 3.41 12.92 11.84
N VAL A 216 3.81 14.16 12.06
CA VAL A 216 3.48 15.29 11.18
C VAL A 216 4.72 15.71 10.39
N ARG A 217 4.60 15.77 9.05
CA ARG A 217 5.69 16.23 8.16
C ARG A 217 5.12 17.02 6.99
N THR A 218 5.85 18.05 6.58
CA THR A 218 5.60 18.78 5.34
C THR A 218 6.29 18.06 4.18
N LEU A 219 5.54 17.76 3.12
CA LEU A 219 6.08 17.23 1.87
C LEU A 219 6.41 18.43 0.96
N ASP A 220 7.70 18.70 0.82
CA ASP A 220 8.20 19.84 0.03
C ASP A 220 8.28 19.45 -1.45
N THR A 221 7.54 20.16 -2.31
CA THR A 221 7.55 19.95 -3.77
C THR A 221 8.90 20.30 -4.38
N GLY A 222 9.64 21.27 -3.81
CA GLY A 222 10.98 21.61 -4.30
C GLY A 222 11.99 20.47 -4.13
N VAL A 223 11.83 19.61 -3.11
CA VAL A 223 12.64 18.40 -2.94
C VAL A 223 12.31 17.37 -4.02
N LEU A 224 11.04 17.24 -4.40
CA LEU A 224 10.60 16.37 -5.47
C LEU A 224 11.14 16.82 -6.82
N ASP A 225 10.97 18.09 -7.15
CA ASP A 225 11.42 18.67 -8.40
C ASP A 225 12.94 18.56 -8.55
N SER A 226 13.68 18.96 -7.51
CA SER A 226 15.15 18.85 -7.52
C SER A 226 15.63 17.41 -7.74
N GLN A 227 14.96 16.43 -7.14
CA GLN A 227 15.35 15.03 -7.32
C GLN A 227 14.99 14.49 -8.71
N ARG A 228 13.85 14.90 -9.26
CA ARG A 228 13.45 14.54 -10.64
C ARG A 228 14.41 15.13 -11.67
N ASP A 229 14.88 16.36 -11.46
CA ASP A 229 15.90 16.99 -12.29
C ASP A 229 17.22 16.21 -12.28
N ILE A 230 17.66 15.74 -11.11
CA ILE A 230 18.89 14.93 -10.97
C ILE A 230 18.77 13.60 -11.73
N VAL A 231 17.61 12.94 -11.65
CA VAL A 231 17.40 11.62 -12.29
C VAL A 231 17.04 11.73 -13.77
N GLY A 232 16.60 12.91 -14.23
CA GLY A 232 16.14 13.15 -15.59
C GLY A 232 14.71 12.66 -15.84
N VAL A 233 13.86 12.67 -14.82
CA VAL A 233 12.44 12.31 -14.93
C VAL A 233 11.64 13.59 -15.22
N SER A 234 11.34 13.86 -16.48
CA SER A 234 10.40 14.91 -16.85
C SER A 234 8.98 14.36 -16.78
N VAL A 235 8.16 14.86 -15.84
CA VAL A 235 6.72 14.61 -15.87
C VAL A 235 6.14 15.51 -16.95
N SER A 236 5.58 14.94 -18.01
CA SER A 236 4.89 15.73 -19.03
C SER A 236 3.72 16.45 -18.38
N SER A 237 3.82 17.77 -18.25
CA SER A 237 2.69 18.61 -17.87
C SER A 237 1.74 18.63 -19.08
N GLU A 238 0.54 18.06 -18.93
CA GLU A 238 -0.57 18.34 -19.84
C GLU A 238 -1.14 19.73 -19.59
#